data_AF-A0A953ZUG4-F1
#
_entry.id   AF-A0A953ZUG4-F1
#
_cell.length_a   1.000
_cell.length_b   1.000
_cell.length_c   1.000
_cell.angle_alpha   90.00
_cell.angle_beta   90.00
_cell.angle_gamma   90.00
#
_symmetry.space_group_name_H-M   'P 1'
#
loop_
_entity.id
_entity.type
_entity.pdbx_description
1 polymer ?
#
loop_
_entity_poly.entity_id
_entity_poly.type
_entity_poly.pdbx_seq_one_letter_code
_entity_poly.pdbx_strand_id
1 'polypeptide(L)'
;MGPRLRTMLGVLFALFALLAVNGGFLVAVRVLGLWTGASYENLFYLYNFLGHLALGALLIVPALVFGVAHIRNARNRPNRRAVRVGYALFAATVLLLLSGVMLTRIEGLIDVRSERVRGVAYWCHVITPLLIAWLFVLHRLAGKRIRWHIGRRWAIVALVFAGVSLLLMTRDPRRWNVVGNAEGERYFFPSLARTLSGNFIPERVLHNDKYCQRCHADAHATWSSSVHRFSSFNNPPYLASIRGTRAAMLRRDGNIRGSRFCAGCHDPVPFFTGKFNDPKYDDVHDSSAHSGITCTVCHAITHINSPRGNADYTI
;
A
#
# COMPACT_ATOMS: atom_id res chain seq x y z
N MET A 1 4.74 33.80 31.12
CA MET A 1 5.40 32.52 30.77
C MET A 1 6.88 32.80 30.78
N GLY A 2 7.67 32.05 31.53
CA GLY A 2 9.13 32.17 31.51
C GLY A 2 9.75 31.63 30.21
N PRO A 3 11.06 31.85 29.98
CA PRO A 3 11.76 31.48 28.75
C PRO A 3 11.65 29.98 28.41
N ARG A 4 11.87 29.10 29.40
CA ARG A 4 11.81 27.64 29.23
C ARG A 4 10.44 27.15 28.76
N LEU A 5 9.35 27.68 29.33
CA LEU A 5 7.98 27.33 28.93
C LEU A 5 7.67 27.78 27.50
N ARG A 6 8.28 28.89 27.06
CA ARG A 6 8.09 29.42 25.70
C ARG A 6 8.78 28.54 24.66
N THR A 7 10.00 28.06 24.94
CA THR A 7 10.69 27.09 24.08
C THR A 7 9.91 25.79 23.97
N MET A 8 9.45 25.26 25.11
CA MET A 8 8.65 24.02 25.14
C MET A 8 7.34 24.15 24.35
N LEU A 9 6.67 25.30 24.43
CA LEU A 9 5.50 25.59 23.59
C LEU A 9 5.83 25.58 22.10
N GLY A 10 7.02 26.05 21.71
CA GLY A 10 7.51 25.96 20.33
C GLY A 10 7.65 24.51 19.85
N VAL A 11 8.25 23.66 20.67
CA VAL A 11 8.37 22.21 20.39
C VAL A 11 6.99 21.57 20.25
N LEU A 12 6.07 21.88 21.17
CA LEU A 12 4.70 21.37 21.10
C LEU A 12 3.97 21.77 19.83
N PHE A 13 4.11 23.02 19.40
CA PHE A 13 3.51 23.46 18.14
C PHE A 13 4.13 22.76 16.92
N ALA A 14 5.43 22.51 16.92
CA ALA A 14 6.07 21.77 15.84
C ALA A 14 5.57 20.31 15.78
N LEU A 15 5.56 19.60 16.91
CA LEU A 15 5.07 18.23 17.00
C LEU A 15 3.59 18.13 16.62
N PHE A 16 2.75 19.03 17.13
CA PHE A 16 1.33 19.05 16.79
C PHE A 16 1.10 19.36 15.31
N ALA A 17 1.88 20.26 14.71
CA ALA A 17 1.75 20.57 13.29
C ALA A 17 2.15 19.37 12.40
N LEU A 18 3.21 18.65 12.75
CA LEU A 18 3.59 17.41 12.07
C LEU A 18 2.51 16.33 12.20
N LEU A 19 1.95 16.15 13.40
CA LEU A 19 0.83 15.22 13.63
C LEU A 19 -0.43 15.63 12.86
N ALA A 20 -0.72 16.92 12.74
CA ALA A 20 -1.86 17.40 11.97
C ALA A 20 -1.70 17.13 10.47
N VAL A 21 -0.50 17.36 9.91
CA VAL A 21 -0.18 17.04 8.51
C VAL A 21 -0.31 15.53 8.27
N ASN A 22 0.31 14.73 9.13
CA ASN A 22 0.32 13.28 9.01
C ASN A 22 -1.08 12.66 9.23
N GLY A 23 -1.80 13.08 10.28
CA GLY A 23 -3.17 12.64 10.53
C GLY A 23 -4.15 13.07 9.42
N GLY A 24 -3.97 14.27 8.88
CA GLY A 24 -4.72 14.73 7.71
C GLY A 24 -4.51 13.83 6.49
N PHE A 25 -3.26 13.42 6.22
CA PHE A 25 -2.96 12.44 5.17
C PHE A 25 -3.63 11.08 5.43
N LEU A 26 -3.53 10.54 6.66
CA LEU A 26 -4.14 9.24 6.99
C LEU A 26 -5.67 9.24 6.80
N VAL A 27 -6.33 10.32 7.22
CA VAL A 27 -7.76 10.52 6.98
C VAL A 27 -8.06 10.63 5.49
N ALA A 28 -7.24 11.37 4.73
CA ALA A 28 -7.45 11.55 3.30
C ALA A 28 -7.35 10.24 2.52
N VAL A 29 -6.39 9.36 2.86
CA VAL A 29 -6.29 8.00 2.27
C VAL A 29 -7.53 7.17 2.60
N ARG A 30 -8.00 7.23 3.86
CA ARG A 30 -9.21 6.50 4.27
C ARG A 30 -10.45 6.96 3.52
N VAL A 31 -10.63 8.28 3.35
CA VAL A 31 -11.75 8.87 2.60
C VAL A 31 -11.68 8.47 1.12
N LEU A 32 -10.49 8.51 0.51
CA LEU A 32 -10.30 8.08 -0.88
C LEU A 32 -10.66 6.59 -1.07
N GLY A 33 -10.26 5.73 -0.13
CA GLY A 33 -10.59 4.31 -0.19
C GLY A 33 -12.10 4.05 -0.07
N LEU A 34 -12.79 4.76 0.82
CA LEU A 34 -14.25 4.70 0.93
C LEU A 34 -14.96 5.19 -0.34
N TRP A 35 -14.44 6.24 -0.98
CA TRP A 35 -15.06 6.81 -2.18
C TRP A 35 -14.90 5.95 -3.43
N THR A 36 -13.76 5.26 -3.56
CA THR A 36 -13.44 4.45 -4.75
C THR A 36 -13.70 2.96 -4.57
N GLY A 37 -13.90 2.48 -3.34
CA GLY A 37 -13.97 1.06 -3.02
C GLY A 37 -12.62 0.32 -3.11
N ALA A 38 -11.51 1.03 -3.38
CA ALA A 38 -10.17 0.47 -3.47
C ALA A 38 -9.37 0.70 -2.18
N SER A 39 -8.44 -0.20 -1.86
CA SER A 39 -7.48 0.03 -0.79
C SER A 39 -6.26 0.79 -1.32
N TYR A 40 -5.93 1.90 -0.64
CA TYR A 40 -4.69 2.66 -0.85
C TYR A 40 -3.74 2.55 0.36
N GLU A 41 -3.96 1.61 1.27
CA GLU A 41 -3.14 1.38 2.46
C GLU A 41 -1.85 0.63 2.11
N ASN A 42 -0.98 1.27 1.32
CA ASN A 42 0.29 0.71 0.85
C ASN A 42 1.44 0.92 1.86
N LEU A 43 2.66 0.56 1.48
CA LEU A 43 3.85 0.72 2.33
C LEU A 43 4.07 2.18 2.80
N PHE A 44 3.79 3.18 1.95
CA PHE A 44 3.90 4.58 2.33
C PHE A 44 2.85 4.99 3.37
N TYR A 45 1.63 4.47 3.27
CA TYR A 45 0.62 4.63 4.32
C TYR A 45 1.08 4.02 5.64
N LEU A 46 1.64 2.81 5.62
CA LEU A 46 2.15 2.14 6.82
C LEU A 46 3.28 2.93 7.50
N TYR A 47 4.21 3.50 6.74
CA TYR A 47 5.24 4.38 7.30
C TYR A 47 4.66 5.66 7.91
N ASN A 48 3.66 6.27 7.28
CA ASN A 48 2.97 7.42 7.85
C ASN A 48 2.20 7.06 9.11
N PHE A 49 1.55 5.89 9.15
CA PHE A 49 0.87 5.40 10.34
C PHE A 49 1.86 5.16 11.50
N LEU A 50 3.00 4.52 11.22
CA LEU A 50 4.08 4.37 12.20
C LEU A 50 4.62 5.73 12.68
N GLY A 51 4.81 6.68 11.74
CA GLY A 51 5.17 8.06 12.06
C GLY A 51 4.15 8.74 12.98
N HIS A 52 2.85 8.49 12.77
CA HIS A 52 1.78 8.99 13.64
C HIS A 52 1.95 8.50 15.08
N LEU A 53 2.19 7.19 15.23
CA LEU A 53 2.39 6.56 16.54
C LEU A 53 3.63 7.12 17.24
N ALA A 54 4.76 7.22 16.53
CA ALA A 54 6.01 7.74 17.09
C ALA A 54 5.89 9.21 17.49
N LEU A 55 5.33 10.07 16.63
CA LEU A 55 5.11 11.48 16.93
C LEU A 55 4.11 11.66 18.08
N GLY A 56 3.05 10.85 18.11
CA GLY A 56 2.06 10.82 19.17
C GLY A 56 2.70 10.48 20.52
N ALA A 57 3.50 9.42 20.58
CA ALA A 57 4.23 9.02 21.78
C ALA A 57 5.19 10.13 22.25
N LEU A 58 5.93 10.74 21.33
CA LEU A 58 6.84 11.85 21.63
C LEU A 58 6.13 13.10 22.17
N LEU A 59 4.87 13.32 21.76
CA LEU A 59 4.07 14.46 22.22
C LEU A 59 3.56 14.30 23.67
N ILE A 60 3.34 13.06 24.15
CA ILE A 60 2.69 12.80 25.44
C ILE A 60 3.37 13.56 26.59
N VAL A 61 4.66 13.30 26.82
CA VAL A 61 5.38 13.84 27.98
C VAL A 61 5.47 15.37 27.92
N PRO A 62 5.95 15.99 26.81
CA PRO A 62 6.02 17.44 26.72
C PRO A 62 4.66 18.13 26.89
N ALA A 63 3.58 17.53 26.36
CA ALA A 63 2.24 18.12 26.42
C ALA A 63 1.70 18.13 27.86
N LEU A 64 1.87 17.01 28.58
CA LEU A 64 1.46 16.89 29.99
C LEU A 64 2.27 17.83 30.89
N VAL A 65 3.60 17.83 30.74
CA VAL A 65 4.48 18.71 31.53
C VAL A 65 4.15 20.18 31.27
N PHE A 66 3.92 20.56 30.01
CA PHE A 66 3.55 21.93 29.66
C PHE A 66 2.20 22.32 30.25
N GLY A 67 1.19 21.47 30.09
CA GLY A 67 -0.15 21.76 30.59
C GLY A 67 -0.18 21.96 32.10
N VAL A 68 0.44 21.06 32.86
CA VAL A 68 0.54 21.16 34.33
C VAL A 68 1.31 22.42 34.76
N ALA A 69 2.48 22.65 34.18
CA ALA A 69 3.29 23.83 34.51
C ALA A 69 2.60 25.13 34.10
N HIS A 70 1.88 25.15 32.97
CA HIS A 70 1.14 26.31 32.51
C HIS A 70 -0.03 26.63 33.43
N ILE A 71 -0.81 25.63 33.84
CA ILE A 71 -1.92 25.75 34.78
C ILE A 71 -1.44 26.28 36.13
N ARG A 72 -0.37 25.69 36.71
CA ARG A 72 0.20 26.14 38.00
C ARG A 72 0.56 27.62 37.98
N ASN A 73 1.12 28.10 36.87
CA ASN A 73 1.50 29.49 36.67
C ASN A 73 0.32 30.43 36.35
N ALA A 74 -0.83 29.90 35.92
CA ALA A 74 -1.94 30.69 35.42
C ALA A 74 -3.20 30.66 36.31
N ARG A 75 -3.33 29.69 37.23
CA ARG A 75 -4.53 29.46 38.06
C ARG A 75 -5.03 30.68 38.84
N ASN A 76 -4.11 31.55 39.25
CA ASN A 76 -4.41 32.76 40.04
C ASN A 76 -4.58 34.02 39.19
N ARG A 77 -4.61 33.92 37.86
CA ARG A 77 -4.76 35.10 36.99
C ARG A 77 -6.19 35.67 37.08
N PRO A 78 -6.35 37.00 36.97
CA PRO A 78 -7.63 37.67 37.13
C PRO A 78 -8.64 37.31 36.02
N ASN A 79 -8.18 37.00 34.81
CA ASN A 79 -9.05 36.56 33.72
C ASN A 79 -9.51 35.09 33.92
N ARG A 80 -10.57 34.91 34.70
CA ARG A 80 -11.14 33.59 35.01
C ARG A 80 -11.65 32.83 33.79
N ARG A 81 -12.15 33.54 32.76
CA ARG A 81 -12.62 32.91 31.50
C ARG A 81 -11.46 32.22 30.79
N ALA A 82 -10.34 32.90 30.59
CA ALA A 82 -9.16 32.32 29.96
C ALA A 82 -8.61 31.11 30.74
N VAL A 83 -8.64 31.15 32.08
CA VAL A 83 -8.23 30.05 32.95
C VAL A 83 -9.16 28.83 32.80
N ARG A 84 -10.48 29.02 32.79
CA ARG A 84 -11.46 27.92 32.59
C ARG A 84 -11.31 27.25 31.22
N VAL A 85 -11.17 28.05 30.16
CA VAL A 85 -10.91 27.49 28.81
C VAL A 85 -9.56 26.76 28.78
N GLY A 86 -8.56 27.24 29.52
CA GLY A 86 -7.28 26.55 29.67
C GLY A 86 -7.41 25.17 30.32
N TYR A 87 -8.24 25.02 31.35
CA TYR A 87 -8.55 23.71 31.96
C TYR A 87 -9.25 22.79 30.97
N ALA A 88 -10.27 23.29 30.25
CA ALA A 88 -10.99 22.51 29.24
C ALA A 88 -10.05 22.04 28.11
N LEU A 89 -9.17 22.92 27.63
CA LEU A 89 -8.17 22.59 26.62
C LEU A 89 -7.20 21.51 27.09
N PHE A 90 -6.73 21.60 28.34
CA PHE A 90 -5.86 20.58 28.91
C PHE A 90 -6.57 19.23 29.08
N ALA A 91 -7.81 19.23 29.58
CA ALA A 91 -8.62 18.01 29.70
C ALA A 91 -8.86 17.35 28.34
N ALA A 92 -9.22 18.13 27.30
CA ALA A 92 -9.35 17.63 25.93
C ALA A 92 -8.02 17.08 25.40
N THR A 93 -6.89 17.72 25.70
CA THR A 93 -5.56 17.21 25.33
C THR A 93 -5.27 15.86 25.99
N VAL A 94 -5.57 15.70 27.28
CA VAL A 94 -5.42 14.42 27.99
C VAL A 94 -6.31 13.36 27.37
N LEU A 95 -7.57 13.69 27.05
CA LEU A 95 -8.49 12.76 26.38
C LEU A 95 -7.97 12.32 25.01
N LEU A 96 -7.39 13.23 24.21
CA LEU A 96 -6.76 12.89 22.93
C LEU A 96 -5.59 11.91 23.11
N LEU A 97 -4.72 12.17 24.08
CA LEU A 97 -3.55 11.32 24.34
C LEU A 97 -3.97 9.94 24.86
N LEU A 98 -4.92 9.87 25.80
CA LEU A 98 -5.44 8.61 26.34
C LEU A 98 -6.14 7.79 25.26
N SER A 99 -7.00 8.41 24.45
CA SER A 99 -7.64 7.72 23.33
C SER A 99 -6.61 7.19 22.32
N GLY A 100 -5.54 7.95 22.03
CA GLY A 100 -4.45 7.49 21.18
C GLY A 100 -3.74 6.27 21.74
N VAL A 101 -3.38 6.29 23.03
CA VAL A 101 -2.76 5.15 23.73
C VAL A 101 -3.69 3.94 23.74
N MET A 102 -4.98 4.11 24.01
CA MET A 102 -5.96 3.01 24.00
C MET A 102 -6.14 2.37 22.62
N LEU A 103 -5.87 3.09 21.53
CA LEU A 103 -5.92 2.57 20.17
C LEU A 103 -4.62 1.86 19.76
N THR A 104 -3.53 2.03 20.51
CA THR A 104 -2.31 1.26 20.27
C THR A 104 -2.51 -0.19 20.70
N ARG A 105 -1.95 -1.11 19.91
CA ARG A 105 -1.94 -2.54 20.23
C ARG A 105 -0.51 -3.00 20.41
N ILE A 106 -0.14 -3.24 21.66
CA ILE A 106 1.17 -3.77 22.04
C ILE A 106 0.88 -5.02 22.86
N GLU A 107 1.19 -6.19 22.28
CA GLU A 107 0.95 -7.47 22.93
C GLU A 107 1.58 -7.51 24.32
N GLY A 108 0.80 -7.94 25.32
CA GLY A 108 1.22 -7.99 26.72
C GLY A 108 1.20 -6.66 27.49
N LEU A 109 0.98 -5.52 26.83
CA LEU A 109 0.95 -4.19 27.48
C LEU A 109 -0.39 -3.48 27.31
N ILE A 110 -0.86 -3.33 26.07
CA ILE A 110 -2.09 -2.59 25.73
C ILE A 110 -2.82 -3.35 24.63
N ASP A 111 -3.94 -4.00 24.98
CA ASP A 111 -4.77 -4.77 24.05
C ASP A 111 -6.26 -4.60 24.38
N VAL A 112 -6.87 -3.51 23.90
CA VAL A 112 -8.31 -3.29 24.04
C VAL A 112 -9.06 -4.15 23.02
N ARG A 113 -9.51 -5.33 23.46
CA ARG A 113 -10.22 -6.30 22.61
C ARG A 113 -11.69 -5.96 22.37
N SER A 114 -12.33 -5.21 23.27
CA SER A 114 -13.74 -4.84 23.13
C SER A 114 -13.95 -3.88 21.97
N GLU A 115 -14.74 -4.30 20.99
CA GLU A 115 -15.08 -3.50 19.81
C GLU A 115 -15.76 -2.19 20.17
N ARG A 116 -16.69 -2.21 21.14
CA ARG A 116 -17.39 -1.01 21.61
C ARG A 116 -16.43 0.01 22.22
N VAL A 117 -15.54 -0.43 23.10
CA VAL A 117 -14.56 0.46 23.76
C VAL A 117 -13.60 1.04 22.73
N ARG A 118 -13.10 0.21 21.82
CA ARG A 118 -12.21 0.66 20.74
C ARG A 118 -12.91 1.65 19.79
N GLY A 119 -14.18 1.42 19.47
CA GLY A 119 -14.99 2.34 18.66
C GLY A 119 -15.18 3.70 19.34
N VAL A 120 -15.46 3.71 20.65
CA VAL A 120 -15.53 4.97 21.42
C VAL A 120 -14.18 5.68 21.44
N ALA A 121 -13.08 4.96 21.74
CA ALA A 121 -11.74 5.53 21.73
C ALA A 121 -11.38 6.11 20.35
N TYR A 122 -11.73 5.43 19.27
CA TYR A 122 -11.54 5.89 17.89
C TYR A 122 -12.26 7.22 17.63
N TRP A 123 -13.56 7.29 17.91
CA TRP A 123 -14.31 8.52 17.69
C TRP A 123 -13.85 9.66 18.58
N CYS A 124 -13.49 9.38 19.84
CA CYS A 124 -12.84 10.35 20.71
C CYS A 124 -11.54 10.86 20.07
N HIS A 125 -10.69 9.97 19.56
CA HIS A 125 -9.40 10.34 18.96
C HIS A 125 -9.56 11.18 17.68
N VAL A 126 -10.61 10.93 16.89
CA VAL A 126 -10.91 11.67 15.66
C VAL A 126 -11.54 13.04 15.94
N ILE A 127 -12.45 13.14 16.91
CA ILE A 127 -13.21 14.38 17.19
C ILE A 127 -12.42 15.35 18.08
N THR A 128 -11.68 14.84 19.06
CA THR A 128 -11.00 15.67 20.05
C THR A 128 -9.99 16.66 19.47
N PRO A 129 -9.23 16.38 18.39
CA PRO A 129 -8.36 17.37 17.75
C PRO A 129 -9.11 18.61 17.26
N LEU A 130 -10.33 18.45 16.73
CA LEU A 130 -11.19 19.56 16.30
C LEU A 130 -11.63 20.39 17.51
N LEU A 131 -12.01 19.73 18.60
CA LEU A 131 -12.36 20.38 19.86
C LEU A 131 -11.16 21.15 20.44
N ILE A 132 -9.96 20.56 20.42
CA ILE A 132 -8.72 21.20 20.87
C ILE A 132 -8.41 22.43 20.03
N ALA A 133 -8.53 22.36 18.70
CA ALA A 133 -8.30 23.50 17.81
C ALA A 133 -9.26 24.65 18.15
N TRP A 134 -10.55 24.36 18.33
CA TRP A 134 -11.55 25.35 18.71
C TRP A 134 -11.29 25.95 20.10
N LEU A 135 -11.05 25.12 21.12
CA LEU A 135 -10.73 25.56 22.48
C LEU A 135 -9.43 26.38 22.51
N PHE A 136 -8.44 26.03 21.70
CA PHE A 136 -7.19 26.79 21.57
C PHE A 136 -7.44 28.19 21.00
N VAL A 137 -8.29 28.31 19.97
CA VAL A 137 -8.70 29.61 19.43
C VAL A 137 -9.39 30.45 20.50
N LEU A 138 -10.37 29.89 21.22
CA LEU A 138 -11.05 30.59 22.32
C LEU A 138 -10.08 31.01 23.44
N HIS A 139 -9.16 30.12 23.83
CA HIS A 139 -8.15 30.40 24.85
C HIS A 139 -7.23 31.55 24.45
N ARG A 140 -6.89 31.67 23.16
CA ARG A 140 -6.05 32.75 22.64
C ARG A 140 -6.80 34.05 22.37
N LEU A 141 -8.06 34.00 21.94
CA LEU A 141 -8.91 35.19 21.83
C LEU A 141 -9.12 35.87 23.18
N ALA A 142 -9.23 35.09 24.26
CA ALA A 142 -9.26 35.61 25.64
C ALA A 142 -7.88 36.09 26.16
N GLY A 143 -6.82 36.00 25.36
CA GLY A 143 -5.43 36.28 25.74
C GLY A 143 -4.66 37.07 24.67
N LYS A 144 -3.46 36.59 24.27
CA LYS A 144 -2.67 37.24 23.21
C LYS A 144 -3.17 36.84 21.82
N ARG A 145 -3.10 37.77 20.85
CA ARG A 145 -3.52 37.55 19.46
C ARG A 145 -2.84 36.33 18.81
N ILE A 146 -3.61 35.61 18.00
CA ILE A 146 -3.15 34.45 17.21
C ILE A 146 -2.42 34.96 15.96
N ARG A 147 -1.29 34.32 15.62
CA ARG A 147 -0.57 34.56 14.36
C ARG A 147 -1.13 33.66 13.26
N TRP A 148 -2.28 34.03 12.71
CA TRP A 148 -3.03 33.23 11.72
C TRP A 148 -2.21 32.83 10.49
N HIS A 149 -1.25 33.66 10.06
CA HIS A 149 -0.38 33.35 8.93
C HIS A 149 0.45 32.06 9.14
N ILE A 150 0.84 31.73 10.38
CA ILE A 150 1.58 30.49 10.68
C ILE A 150 0.66 29.28 10.52
N GLY A 151 -0.56 29.36 11.06
CA GLY A 151 -1.56 28.31 10.91
C GLY A 151 -1.90 28.06 9.44
N ARG A 152 -2.10 29.13 8.66
CA ARG A 152 -2.35 29.04 7.21
C ARG A 152 -1.20 28.37 6.45
N ARG A 153 0.06 28.67 6.79
CA ARG A 153 1.23 28.01 6.17
C ARG A 153 1.22 26.51 6.42
N TRP A 154 0.99 26.07 7.65
CA TRP A 154 0.90 24.64 7.97
C TRP A 154 -0.30 23.95 7.35
N ALA A 155 -1.45 24.63 7.26
CA ALA A 155 -2.62 24.11 6.54
C ALA A 155 -2.32 23.90 5.05
N ILE A 156 -1.63 24.84 4.40
CA ILE A 156 -1.17 24.69 3.01
C ILE A 156 -0.20 23.50 2.89
N VAL A 157 0.77 23.36 3.80
CA VAL A 157 1.69 22.22 3.80
C VAL A 157 0.94 20.89 3.92
N ALA A 158 -0.04 20.80 4.83
CA ALA A 158 -0.85 19.60 4.99
C ALA A 158 -1.65 19.27 3.72
N LEU A 159 -2.29 20.27 3.11
CA LEU A 159 -3.07 20.09 1.88
C LEU A 159 -2.20 19.69 0.69
N VAL A 160 -1.05 20.34 0.50
CA VAL A 160 -0.10 20.02 -0.57
C VAL A 160 0.47 18.61 -0.36
N PHE A 161 0.91 18.29 0.85
CA PHE A 161 1.43 16.96 1.17
C PHE A 161 0.40 15.86 0.92
N ALA A 162 -0.83 16.03 1.43
CA ALA A 162 -1.90 15.07 1.20
C ALA A 162 -2.27 14.99 -0.28
N GLY A 163 -2.45 16.11 -0.97
CA GLY A 163 -2.83 16.17 -2.38
C GLY A 163 -1.80 15.54 -3.31
N VAL A 164 -0.51 15.85 -3.14
CA VAL A 164 0.58 15.22 -3.91
C VAL A 164 0.66 13.73 -3.61
N SER A 165 0.58 13.33 -2.34
CA SER A 165 0.64 11.92 -1.97
C SER A 165 -0.52 11.13 -2.57
N LEU A 166 -1.75 11.65 -2.50
CA LEU A 166 -2.92 11.00 -3.11
C LEU A 166 -2.82 10.94 -4.63
N LEU A 167 -2.33 12.01 -5.28
CA LEU A 167 -2.09 12.00 -6.73
C LEU A 167 -1.09 10.90 -7.11
N LEU A 168 -0.01 10.75 -6.34
CA LEU A 168 0.97 9.69 -6.60
C LEU A 168 0.42 8.30 -6.31
N MET A 169 -0.38 8.14 -5.24
CA MET A 169 -0.96 6.86 -4.84
C MET A 169 -2.06 6.37 -5.78
N THR A 170 -2.77 7.28 -6.45
CA THR A 170 -3.77 6.93 -7.47
C THR A 170 -3.15 6.57 -8.82
N ARG A 171 -1.85 6.80 -8.99
CA ARG A 171 -1.10 6.45 -10.19
C ARG A 171 -0.33 5.16 -9.93
N ASP A 172 -0.55 4.15 -10.77
CA ASP A 172 0.27 2.94 -10.73
C ASP A 172 1.44 3.08 -11.73
N PRO A 173 2.66 3.39 -11.27
CA PRO A 173 3.81 3.53 -12.16
C PRO A 173 4.18 2.22 -12.86
N ARG A 174 3.71 1.07 -12.36
CA ARG A 174 3.92 -0.23 -13.03
C ARG A 174 3.18 -0.33 -14.36
N ARG A 175 2.20 0.54 -14.60
CA ARG A 175 1.49 0.65 -15.89
C ARG A 175 2.18 1.60 -16.86
N TRP A 176 3.19 2.35 -16.42
CA TRP A 176 3.89 3.30 -17.29
C TRP A 176 4.91 2.56 -18.15
N ASN A 177 4.96 2.90 -19.44
CA ASN A 177 5.90 2.34 -20.41
C ASN A 177 5.89 0.80 -20.50
N VAL A 178 4.77 0.16 -20.13
CA VAL A 178 4.59 -1.27 -20.38
C VAL A 178 4.55 -1.42 -21.91
N VAL A 179 5.47 -2.22 -22.45
CA VAL A 179 5.45 -2.59 -23.87
C VAL A 179 4.15 -3.36 -24.10
N GLY A 180 3.19 -2.66 -24.71
CA GLY A 180 1.87 -3.20 -24.96
C GLY A 180 1.93 -4.31 -25.99
N ASN A 181 1.01 -5.26 -25.86
CA ASN A 181 0.78 -6.26 -26.88
C ASN A 181 -0.07 -5.64 -27.99
N ALA A 182 0.51 -5.48 -29.20
CA ALA A 182 -0.18 -4.84 -30.33
C ALA A 182 -1.46 -5.57 -30.76
N GLU A 183 -1.56 -6.88 -30.51
CA GLU A 183 -2.73 -7.69 -30.80
C GLU A 183 -3.72 -7.75 -29.62
N GLY A 184 -3.35 -7.19 -28.45
CA GLY A 184 -4.10 -7.31 -27.20
C GLY A 184 -4.45 -8.77 -26.88
N GLU A 185 -5.65 -9.02 -26.35
CA GLU A 185 -6.09 -10.39 -26.02
C GLU A 185 -6.00 -11.38 -27.20
N ARG A 186 -6.07 -10.90 -28.45
CA ARG A 186 -5.99 -11.77 -29.65
C ARG A 186 -4.62 -12.44 -29.81
N TYR A 187 -3.57 -11.91 -29.19
CA TYR A 187 -2.27 -12.57 -29.16
C TYR A 187 -2.37 -13.95 -28.51
N PHE A 188 -3.17 -14.11 -27.46
CA PHE A 188 -3.18 -15.37 -26.71
C PHE A 188 -3.93 -16.48 -27.45
N PHE A 189 -4.82 -16.13 -28.39
CA PHE A 189 -5.52 -17.11 -29.21
C PHE A 189 -4.55 -17.92 -30.11
N PRO A 190 -4.74 -19.25 -30.30
CA PRO A 190 -5.87 -20.10 -29.87
C PRO A 190 -5.87 -20.62 -28.42
N SER A 191 -4.90 -20.30 -27.57
CA SER A 191 -5.10 -20.53 -26.14
C SER A 191 -6.19 -19.57 -25.62
N LEU A 192 -6.98 -20.02 -24.66
CA LEU A 192 -7.99 -19.17 -24.02
C LEU A 192 -7.43 -18.39 -22.82
N ALA A 193 -6.13 -18.54 -22.52
CA ALA A 193 -5.50 -17.82 -21.43
C ALA A 193 -5.44 -16.32 -21.70
N ARG A 194 -5.63 -15.49 -20.68
CA ARG A 194 -5.64 -14.03 -20.82
C ARG A 194 -4.89 -13.37 -19.69
N THR A 195 -4.34 -12.21 -19.96
CA THR A 195 -3.84 -11.32 -18.91
C THR A 195 -4.91 -10.30 -18.53
N LEU A 196 -4.93 -9.86 -17.27
CA LEU A 196 -5.88 -8.84 -16.79
C LEU A 196 -5.94 -7.56 -17.63
N SER A 197 -4.88 -7.24 -18.38
CA SER A 197 -4.77 -6.02 -19.19
C SER A 197 -4.75 -6.26 -20.70
N GLY A 198 -4.72 -7.52 -21.14
CA GLY A 198 -4.43 -7.90 -22.52
C GLY A 198 -2.96 -7.68 -22.95
N ASN A 199 -2.13 -7.06 -22.10
CA ASN A 199 -0.70 -6.83 -22.34
C ASN A 199 0.17 -7.97 -21.82
N PHE A 200 1.46 -7.94 -22.19
CA PHE A 200 2.45 -8.86 -21.67
C PHE A 200 2.76 -8.61 -20.18
N ILE A 201 3.13 -9.68 -19.48
CA ILE A 201 3.60 -9.65 -18.10
C ILE A 201 5.14 -9.65 -18.13
N PRO A 202 5.84 -8.77 -17.39
CA PRO A 202 7.29 -8.78 -17.36
C PRO A 202 7.86 -10.13 -16.87
N GLU A 203 8.89 -10.64 -17.55
CA GLU A 203 9.48 -11.96 -17.25
C GLU A 203 9.91 -12.09 -15.79
N ARG A 204 10.54 -11.04 -15.24
CA ARG A 204 10.96 -10.99 -13.83
C ARG A 204 9.85 -11.24 -12.81
N VAL A 205 8.58 -11.08 -13.21
CA VAL A 205 7.42 -11.35 -12.36
C VAL A 205 7.07 -12.83 -12.43
N LEU A 206 6.99 -13.40 -13.65
CA LEU A 206 6.62 -14.80 -13.86
C LEU A 206 7.75 -15.79 -13.55
N HIS A 207 9.00 -15.39 -13.75
CA HIS A 207 10.19 -16.21 -13.62
C HIS A 207 10.95 -15.89 -12.33
N ASN A 208 10.29 -16.02 -11.17
CA ASN A 208 10.83 -15.56 -9.88
C ASN A 208 10.73 -16.58 -8.74
N ASP A 209 10.83 -17.87 -9.05
CA ASP A 209 10.67 -18.93 -8.03
C ASP A 209 11.71 -18.85 -6.90
N LYS A 210 12.90 -18.30 -7.18
CA LYS A 210 13.94 -18.04 -6.17
C LYS A 210 13.47 -17.08 -5.07
N TYR A 211 12.57 -16.14 -5.39
CA TYR A 211 11.99 -15.26 -4.37
C TYR A 211 11.09 -16.06 -3.42
N CYS A 212 10.24 -16.93 -3.97
CA CYS A 212 9.37 -17.82 -3.20
C CYS A 212 10.18 -18.80 -2.34
N GLN A 213 11.24 -19.38 -2.90
CA GLN A 213 12.10 -20.35 -2.25
C GLN A 213 12.73 -19.83 -0.94
N ARG A 214 13.01 -18.52 -0.84
CA ARG A 214 13.60 -17.93 0.38
C ARG A 214 12.78 -18.18 1.64
N CYS A 215 11.46 -18.30 1.50
CA CYS A 215 10.53 -18.57 2.60
C CYS A 215 9.81 -19.92 2.48
N HIS A 216 9.70 -20.48 1.26
CA HIS A 216 8.96 -21.70 0.96
C HIS A 216 9.86 -22.79 0.35
N ALA A 217 10.96 -23.11 1.03
CA ALA A 217 11.97 -24.04 0.53
C ALA A 217 11.40 -25.44 0.25
N ASP A 218 10.56 -25.98 1.14
CA ASP A 218 10.01 -27.34 1.01
C ASP A 218 9.04 -27.47 -0.17
N ALA A 219 8.16 -26.47 -0.34
CA ALA A 219 7.25 -26.40 -1.47
C ALA A 219 8.01 -26.26 -2.79
N HIS A 220 9.03 -25.41 -2.81
CA HIS A 220 9.91 -25.27 -3.98
C HIS A 220 10.63 -26.57 -4.30
N ALA A 221 11.15 -27.29 -3.31
CA ALA A 221 11.82 -28.58 -3.50
C ALA A 221 10.87 -29.58 -4.18
N THR A 222 9.63 -29.67 -3.71
CA THR A 222 8.61 -30.56 -4.30
C THR A 222 8.25 -30.15 -5.72
N TRP A 223 8.03 -28.85 -5.95
CA TRP A 223 7.75 -28.31 -7.28
C TRP A 223 8.91 -28.58 -8.24
N SER A 224 10.16 -28.45 -7.79
CA SER A 224 11.35 -28.59 -8.63
C SER A 224 11.54 -29.98 -9.25
N SER A 225 10.89 -31.01 -8.70
CA SER A 225 10.86 -32.37 -9.24
C SER A 225 9.53 -32.73 -9.94
N SER A 226 8.61 -31.78 -10.09
CA SER A 226 7.25 -32.03 -10.60
C SER A 226 7.15 -31.92 -12.12
N VAL A 227 6.09 -32.52 -12.68
CA VAL A 227 5.73 -32.36 -14.10
C VAL A 227 5.43 -30.92 -14.49
N HIS A 228 5.01 -30.07 -13.55
CA HIS A 228 4.80 -28.64 -13.79
C HIS A 228 6.13 -27.90 -14.00
N ARG A 229 7.17 -28.24 -13.25
CA ARG A 229 8.52 -27.70 -13.46
C ARG A 229 9.07 -28.11 -14.83
N PHE A 230 8.79 -29.34 -15.26
CA PHE A 230 9.21 -29.91 -16.53
C PHE A 230 8.10 -29.87 -17.58
N SER A 231 7.30 -28.80 -17.63
CA SER A 231 6.21 -28.67 -18.60
C SER A 231 6.62 -28.03 -19.91
N SER A 232 7.75 -27.32 -19.97
CA SER A 232 8.14 -26.47 -21.10
C SER A 232 9.24 -27.14 -21.94
N PHE A 233 10.07 -26.36 -22.64
CA PHE A 233 11.12 -26.86 -23.54
C PHE A 233 12.20 -27.71 -22.85
N ASN A 234 12.24 -27.72 -21.51
CA ASN A 234 13.08 -28.59 -20.69
C ASN A 234 12.61 -30.05 -20.61
N ASN A 235 11.52 -30.42 -21.29
CA ASN A 235 10.98 -31.77 -21.33
C ASN A 235 11.14 -32.38 -22.74
N PRO A 236 11.97 -33.42 -22.94
CA PRO A 236 12.30 -33.89 -24.28
C PRO A 236 11.09 -34.34 -25.14
N PRO A 237 10.12 -35.13 -24.62
CA PRO A 237 8.87 -35.39 -25.33
C PRO A 237 8.11 -34.14 -25.78
N TYR A 238 7.99 -33.16 -24.88
CA TYR A 238 7.30 -31.91 -25.19
C TYR A 238 8.07 -31.09 -26.23
N LEU A 239 9.39 -30.97 -26.06
CA LEU A 239 10.29 -30.26 -26.95
C LEU A 239 10.17 -30.77 -28.39
N ALA A 240 10.17 -32.09 -28.58
CA ALA A 240 9.97 -32.69 -29.90
C ALA A 240 8.59 -32.33 -30.48
N SER A 241 7.54 -32.42 -29.67
CA SER A 241 6.16 -32.13 -30.08
C SER A 241 5.96 -30.66 -30.48
N ILE A 242 6.47 -29.72 -29.67
CA ILE A 242 6.28 -28.29 -29.91
C ILE A 242 7.12 -27.80 -31.08
N ARG A 243 8.36 -28.30 -31.25
CA ARG A 243 9.18 -28.00 -32.44
C ARG A 243 8.52 -28.52 -33.71
N GLY A 244 8.04 -29.77 -33.71
CA GLY A 244 7.31 -30.35 -34.83
C GLY A 244 6.04 -29.57 -35.17
N THR A 245 5.27 -29.19 -34.16
CA THR A 245 4.06 -28.36 -34.32
C THR A 245 4.40 -27.00 -34.92
N ARG A 246 5.39 -26.29 -34.36
CA ARG A 246 5.83 -24.98 -34.87
C ARG A 246 6.29 -25.08 -36.33
N ALA A 247 7.07 -26.09 -36.69
CA ALA A 247 7.51 -26.32 -38.07
C ALA A 247 6.34 -26.62 -39.01
N ALA A 248 5.38 -27.44 -38.58
CA ALA A 248 4.19 -27.76 -39.36
C ALA A 248 3.29 -26.54 -39.60
N MET A 249 3.03 -25.75 -38.56
CA MET A 249 2.26 -24.50 -38.66
C MET A 249 2.98 -23.49 -39.56
N LEU A 250 4.29 -23.35 -39.43
CA LEU A 250 5.07 -22.45 -40.28
C LEU A 250 4.96 -22.84 -41.77
N ARG A 251 5.04 -24.14 -42.09
CA ARG A 251 4.86 -24.64 -43.47
C ARG A 251 3.43 -24.43 -44.01
N ARG A 252 2.41 -24.61 -43.17
CA ARG A 252 0.99 -24.54 -43.57
C ARG A 252 0.46 -23.11 -43.65
N ASP A 253 0.76 -22.30 -42.63
CA ASP A 253 0.11 -21.01 -42.37
C ASP A 253 1.09 -19.81 -42.52
N GLY A 254 2.37 -20.07 -42.78
CA GLY A 254 3.41 -19.02 -42.84
C GLY A 254 3.74 -18.39 -41.47
N ASN A 255 3.18 -18.91 -40.38
CA ASN A 255 3.41 -18.42 -39.02
C ASN A 255 3.22 -19.54 -37.99
N ILE A 256 3.61 -19.28 -36.74
CA ILE A 256 3.58 -20.26 -35.65
C ILE A 256 2.40 -20.07 -34.67
N ARG A 257 1.45 -19.18 -34.96
CA ARG A 257 0.39 -18.79 -34.00
C ARG A 257 -0.43 -19.98 -33.53
N GLY A 258 -0.64 -20.99 -34.37
CA GLY A 258 -1.33 -22.23 -33.97
C GLY A 258 -0.69 -22.93 -32.76
N SER A 259 0.63 -22.81 -32.58
CA SER A 259 1.35 -23.40 -31.43
C SER A 259 1.03 -22.73 -30.09
N ARG A 260 0.42 -21.53 -30.07
CA ARG A 260 0.00 -20.86 -28.84
C ARG A 260 -1.03 -21.68 -28.04
N PHE A 261 -1.77 -22.59 -28.70
CA PHE A 261 -2.65 -23.56 -28.03
C PHE A 261 -1.91 -24.34 -26.93
N CYS A 262 -0.67 -24.75 -27.20
CA CYS A 262 0.16 -25.47 -26.24
C CYS A 262 0.69 -24.54 -25.13
N ALA A 263 1.02 -23.31 -25.50
CA ALA A 263 1.76 -22.35 -24.68
C ALA A 263 1.01 -21.89 -23.43
N GLY A 264 -0.33 -21.85 -23.47
CA GLY A 264 -1.16 -21.48 -22.32
C GLY A 264 -1.07 -22.46 -21.14
N CYS A 265 -0.70 -23.71 -21.38
CA CYS A 265 -0.48 -24.71 -20.33
C CYS A 265 1.01 -25.00 -20.11
N HIS A 266 1.78 -25.13 -21.19
CA HIS A 266 3.15 -25.67 -21.11
C HIS A 266 4.23 -24.60 -20.97
N ASP A 267 4.06 -23.46 -21.63
CA ASP A 267 5.08 -22.39 -21.75
C ASP A 267 4.59 -21.01 -21.26
N PRO A 268 3.92 -20.93 -20.10
CA PRO A 268 3.27 -19.69 -19.67
C PRO A 268 4.24 -18.51 -19.54
N VAL A 269 5.49 -18.76 -19.11
CA VAL A 269 6.50 -17.70 -18.96
C VAL A 269 6.87 -17.05 -20.31
N PRO A 270 7.41 -17.75 -21.31
CA PRO A 270 7.69 -17.13 -22.60
C PRO A 270 6.41 -16.70 -23.33
N PHE A 271 5.27 -17.33 -23.05
CA PHE A 271 4.00 -16.96 -23.67
C PHE A 271 3.48 -15.60 -23.23
N PHE A 272 3.34 -15.38 -21.92
CA PHE A 272 2.83 -14.12 -21.37
C PHE A 272 3.84 -12.98 -21.44
N THR A 273 5.13 -13.26 -21.66
CA THR A 273 6.16 -12.23 -21.89
C THR A 273 6.24 -11.78 -23.35
N GLY A 274 5.54 -12.46 -24.26
CA GLY A 274 5.57 -12.17 -25.70
C GLY A 274 6.70 -12.86 -26.46
N LYS A 275 7.65 -13.51 -25.76
CA LYS A 275 8.82 -14.17 -26.36
C LYS A 275 8.46 -15.40 -27.20
N PHE A 276 7.42 -16.14 -26.80
CA PHE A 276 7.04 -17.42 -27.42
C PHE A 276 6.78 -17.33 -28.93
N ASN A 277 6.24 -16.19 -29.38
CA ASN A 277 5.86 -15.99 -30.77
C ASN A 277 7.00 -15.54 -31.69
N ASP A 278 8.19 -15.30 -31.15
CA ASP A 278 9.37 -15.07 -31.97
C ASP A 278 9.72 -16.38 -32.71
N PRO A 279 9.72 -16.41 -34.06
CA PRO A 279 10.15 -17.58 -34.82
C PRO A 279 11.59 -17.99 -34.51
N LYS A 280 12.42 -17.07 -34.01
CA LYS A 280 13.82 -17.27 -33.60
C LYS A 280 13.98 -17.41 -32.09
N TYR A 281 12.89 -17.61 -31.34
CA TYR A 281 12.94 -17.84 -29.90
C TYR A 281 13.95 -18.96 -29.57
N ASP A 282 14.93 -18.65 -28.73
CA ASP A 282 15.96 -19.60 -28.31
C ASP A 282 15.40 -20.54 -27.25
N ASP A 283 14.86 -21.67 -27.70
CA ASP A 283 14.30 -22.70 -26.84
C ASP A 283 15.35 -23.55 -26.10
N VAL A 284 16.64 -23.26 -26.26
CA VAL A 284 17.75 -23.98 -25.64
C VAL A 284 18.43 -23.15 -24.56
N HIS A 285 18.76 -21.89 -24.83
CA HIS A 285 19.54 -21.06 -23.90
C HIS A 285 18.71 -19.97 -23.21
N ASP A 286 17.53 -19.60 -23.70
CA ASP A 286 16.69 -18.66 -22.99
C ASP A 286 16.17 -19.32 -21.70
N SER A 287 16.46 -18.70 -20.56
CA SER A 287 16.06 -19.24 -19.26
C SER A 287 14.54 -19.42 -19.13
N SER A 288 13.74 -18.59 -19.81
CA SER A 288 12.28 -18.69 -19.81
C SER A 288 11.78 -19.95 -20.52
N ALA A 289 12.55 -20.52 -21.47
CA ALA A 289 12.22 -21.77 -22.15
C ALA A 289 12.23 -22.97 -21.18
N HIS A 290 12.96 -22.82 -20.07
CA HIS A 290 13.13 -23.86 -19.07
C HIS A 290 12.43 -23.54 -17.77
N SER A 291 11.51 -22.57 -17.72
CA SER A 291 10.81 -22.22 -16.48
C SER A 291 9.70 -23.21 -16.11
N GLY A 292 9.04 -23.82 -17.11
CA GLY A 292 7.82 -24.59 -16.88
C GLY A 292 6.67 -23.72 -16.34
N ILE A 293 5.77 -24.34 -15.59
CA ILE A 293 4.75 -23.64 -14.78
C ILE A 293 5.39 -23.26 -13.45
N THR A 294 5.70 -21.98 -13.27
CA THR A 294 6.33 -21.41 -12.07
C THR A 294 5.33 -21.22 -10.92
N CYS A 295 5.83 -20.94 -9.72
CA CYS A 295 5.00 -20.60 -8.56
C CYS A 295 4.08 -19.41 -8.89
N THR A 296 4.64 -18.36 -9.50
CA THR A 296 3.88 -17.16 -9.84
C THR A 296 2.82 -17.44 -10.90
N VAL A 297 3.10 -18.29 -11.90
CA VAL A 297 2.09 -18.64 -12.91
C VAL A 297 0.85 -19.25 -12.25
N CYS A 298 1.01 -20.20 -11.32
CA CYS A 298 -0.14 -20.77 -10.62
C CYS A 298 -0.81 -19.77 -9.66
N HIS A 299 -0.02 -19.06 -8.86
CA HIS A 299 -0.54 -18.22 -7.78
C HIS A 299 -1.03 -16.83 -8.23
N ALA A 300 -0.76 -16.43 -9.47
CA ALA A 300 -1.28 -15.19 -10.05
C ALA A 300 -2.62 -15.38 -10.79
N ILE A 301 -3.08 -16.62 -11.00
CA ILE A 301 -4.39 -16.86 -11.62
C ILE A 301 -5.49 -16.30 -10.70
N THR A 302 -6.26 -15.35 -11.21
CA THR A 302 -7.34 -14.70 -10.45
C THR A 302 -8.71 -15.26 -10.78
N HIS A 303 -8.88 -15.86 -11.97
CA HIS A 303 -10.17 -16.36 -12.41
C HIS A 303 -10.04 -17.54 -13.36
N ILE A 304 -10.93 -18.52 -13.23
CA ILE A 304 -11.15 -19.57 -14.23
C ILE A 304 -12.36 -19.16 -15.04
N ASN A 305 -12.16 -18.85 -16.31
CA ASN A 305 -13.21 -18.25 -17.14
C ASN A 305 -14.18 -19.32 -17.69
N SER A 306 -13.72 -20.55 -17.91
CA SER A 306 -14.59 -21.66 -18.34
C SER A 306 -13.99 -23.05 -18.09
N PRO A 307 -14.83 -24.11 -18.12
CA PRO A 307 -14.36 -25.50 -18.03
C PRO A 307 -13.89 -26.08 -19.38
N ARG A 308 -13.68 -25.28 -20.42
CA ARG A 308 -13.43 -25.75 -21.80
C ARG A 308 -12.10 -26.48 -22.03
N GLY A 309 -11.21 -26.54 -21.04
CA GLY A 309 -9.99 -27.35 -21.12
C GLY A 309 -8.92 -26.85 -22.10
N ASN A 310 -8.75 -25.52 -22.26
CA ASN A 310 -7.73 -24.92 -23.12
C ASN A 310 -7.10 -23.67 -22.47
N ALA A 311 -6.61 -23.85 -21.23
CA ALA A 311 -6.01 -22.79 -20.43
C ALA A 311 -6.93 -21.55 -20.24
N ASP A 312 -8.26 -21.74 -20.12
CA ASP A 312 -9.20 -20.61 -20.02
C ASP A 312 -9.22 -19.99 -18.62
N TYR A 313 -8.12 -19.31 -18.30
CA TYR A 313 -7.90 -18.60 -17.05
C TYR A 313 -7.43 -17.18 -17.30
N THR A 314 -7.64 -16.34 -16.31
CA THR A 314 -7.11 -14.98 -16.24
C THR A 314 -5.98 -14.91 -15.22
N ILE A 315 -4.83 -14.41 -15.65
CA ILE A 315 -3.61 -14.19 -14.87
C ILE A 315 -3.19 -12.71 -14.83
#